data_AF-A0A0B6RT68-F1
#
_entry.id   AF-A0A0B6RT68-F1
#
_cell.length_a   1.000
_cell.length_b   1.000
_cell.length_c   1.000
_cell.angle_alpha   90.00
_cell.angle_beta   90.00
_cell.angle_gamma   90.00
#
_symmetry.space_group_name_H-M   'P 1'
#
loop_
_entity.id
_entity.type
_entity.pdbx_description
1 polymer ?
#
loop_
_entity_poly.entity_id
_entity_poly.type
_entity_poly.pdbx_seq_one_letter_code
_entity_poly.pdbx_strand_id
1 'polypeptide(L)'
;MKERPMLEFAQHPVEDRLVHVDEFCLDLPLLRGLARCPLCSGVLRVVQLRDRSQARRFVHAAGPFARCPLVSDAVSNPLAVGVGPPLTERARQLRASFFQHWQRHLHTIRQTASAFQVARFTCAIEHADVLKLWAWPTLAQRDIPYVMLVLTDFIAAPPSEKQAAWIRFWFDASVQQIGDLGKPGRMVPRLFRLRYKRPRMSKYPSVRHLIDCQQVPMGAHEIADPAALLTGADDVSAFESFARRMARLPGD
;
A
#
# COMPACT_ATOMS: atom_id res chain seq x y z
N MET A 1 -29.56 -3.89 0.33
CA MET A 1 -28.32 -3.65 -0.43
C MET A 1 -27.17 -3.58 0.57
N LYS A 2 -26.28 -4.57 0.60
CA LYS A 2 -25.14 -4.55 1.54
C LYS A 2 -24.15 -3.46 1.13
N GLU A 3 -23.87 -2.57 2.09
CA GLU A 3 -22.98 -1.43 2.01
C GLU A 3 -21.66 -1.83 1.35
N ARG A 4 -21.43 -1.28 0.15
CA ARG A 4 -20.15 -1.36 -0.55
C ARG A 4 -19.22 -0.34 0.11
N PRO A 5 -17.90 -0.55 0.12
CA PRO A 5 -17.00 0.32 0.87
C PRO A 5 -17.17 1.76 0.40
N MET A 6 -17.59 2.56 1.35
CA MET A 6 -17.94 3.95 1.22
C MET A 6 -16.75 4.75 1.74
N LEU A 7 -16.24 5.65 0.91
CA LEU A 7 -15.11 6.48 1.27
C LEU A 7 -15.58 7.67 2.09
N GLU A 8 -14.85 7.99 3.15
CA GLU A 8 -15.03 9.22 3.93
C GLU A 8 -14.24 10.39 3.33
N PHE A 9 -13.25 10.08 2.49
CA PHE A 9 -12.32 11.05 1.91
C PHE A 9 -12.29 10.96 0.38
N ALA A 10 -12.04 12.10 -0.27
CA ALA A 10 -11.71 12.21 -1.68
C ALA A 10 -10.41 12.99 -1.85
N GLN A 11 -9.80 12.91 -3.03
CA GLN A 11 -8.75 13.84 -3.43
C GLN A 11 -9.37 15.22 -3.65
N HIS A 12 -8.79 16.25 -3.05
CA HIS A 12 -9.23 17.63 -3.26
C HIS A 12 -9.01 18.02 -4.73
N PRO A 13 -9.96 18.69 -5.40
CA PRO A 13 -9.90 18.96 -6.84
C PRO A 13 -8.86 20.00 -7.28
N VAL A 14 -8.11 20.58 -6.34
CA VAL A 14 -7.22 21.75 -6.56
C VAL A 14 -5.96 21.59 -5.73
N GLU A 15 -6.11 21.42 -4.43
CA GLU A 15 -5.01 21.20 -3.50
C GLU A 15 -4.54 19.74 -3.47
N ASP A 16 -3.25 19.52 -3.22
CA ASP A 16 -2.68 18.18 -3.00
C ASP A 16 -2.97 17.71 -1.56
N ARG A 17 -4.24 17.46 -1.26
CA ARG A 17 -4.68 16.89 0.03
C ARG A 17 -5.92 16.01 -0.11
N LEU A 18 -6.18 15.23 0.93
CA LEU A 18 -7.47 14.56 1.09
C LEU A 18 -8.47 15.52 1.74
N VAL A 19 -9.73 15.45 1.29
CA VAL A 19 -10.84 16.23 1.81
C VAL A 19 -11.90 15.28 2.35
N HIS A 20 -12.36 15.51 3.59
CA HIS A 20 -13.45 14.73 4.18
C HIS A 20 -14.78 15.07 3.50
N VAL A 21 -15.70 14.11 3.43
CA VAL A 21 -17.00 14.28 2.75
C VAL A 21 -17.83 15.44 3.29
N ASP A 22 -17.77 15.70 4.60
CA ASP A 22 -18.51 16.80 5.21
C ASP A 22 -17.91 18.16 4.84
N GLU A 23 -16.59 18.30 4.90
CA GLU A 23 -15.86 19.49 4.44
C GLU A 23 -16.15 19.75 2.96
N PHE A 24 -16.06 18.71 2.13
CA PHE A 24 -16.37 18.80 0.69
C PHE A 24 -17.80 19.28 0.40
N CYS A 25 -18.78 18.88 1.24
CA CYS A 25 -20.16 19.32 1.07
C CYS A 25 -20.40 20.77 1.48
N LEU A 26 -19.67 21.27 2.48
CA LEU A 26 -19.80 22.61 3.04
C LEU A 26 -19.06 23.65 2.20
N ASP A 27 -17.78 23.39 1.92
CA ASP A 27 -16.85 24.42 1.44
C ASP A 27 -16.73 24.45 -0.09
N LEU A 28 -17.13 23.37 -0.78
CA LEU A 28 -16.91 23.21 -2.22
C LEU A 28 -18.20 22.84 -2.99
N PRO A 29 -19.35 23.52 -2.79
CA PRO A 29 -20.61 23.15 -3.44
C PRO A 29 -20.53 23.21 -4.97
N LEU A 30 -19.75 24.15 -5.53
CA LEU A 30 -19.52 24.30 -6.97
C LEU A 30 -18.63 23.19 -7.56
N LEU A 31 -17.86 22.48 -6.74
CA LEU A 31 -16.92 21.45 -7.18
C LEU A 31 -17.45 20.03 -6.94
N ARG A 32 -18.73 19.86 -6.60
CA ARG A 32 -19.32 18.55 -6.26
C ARG A 32 -19.17 17.46 -7.33
N GLY A 33 -18.95 17.82 -8.60
CA GLY A 33 -18.66 16.89 -9.71
C GLY A 33 -17.17 16.54 -9.90
N LEU A 34 -16.28 17.18 -9.14
CA LEU A 34 -14.83 17.06 -9.26
C LEU A 34 -14.19 16.21 -8.16
N ALA A 35 -14.97 15.62 -7.26
CA ALA A 35 -14.42 14.64 -6.31
C ALA A 35 -13.78 13.47 -7.07
N ARG A 36 -12.53 13.16 -6.72
CA ARG A 36 -11.76 12.07 -7.34
C ARG A 36 -11.34 11.08 -6.28
N CYS A 37 -11.41 9.80 -6.60
CA CYS A 37 -10.98 8.73 -5.71
C CYS A 37 -9.46 8.78 -5.54
N PRO A 38 -8.91 8.77 -4.31
CA PRO A 38 -7.47 8.82 -4.14
C PRO A 38 -6.75 7.59 -4.71
N LEU A 39 -7.40 6.41 -4.77
CA LEU A 39 -6.74 5.17 -5.22
C LEU A 39 -6.71 5.00 -6.74
N CYS A 40 -7.66 5.60 -7.48
CA CYS A 40 -7.78 5.39 -8.93
C CYS A 40 -8.04 6.66 -9.74
N SER A 41 -8.13 7.83 -9.10
CA SER A 41 -8.58 9.11 -9.68
C SER A 41 -9.93 9.03 -10.41
N GLY A 42 -10.75 8.01 -10.13
CA GLY A 42 -12.09 7.90 -10.69
C GLY A 42 -13.06 8.93 -10.11
N VAL A 43 -14.06 9.33 -10.88
CA VAL A 43 -15.10 10.27 -10.43
C VAL A 43 -15.90 9.69 -9.27
N LEU A 44 -16.01 10.47 -8.19
CA LEU A 44 -16.84 10.16 -7.03
C LEU A 44 -18.10 11.03 -7.03
N ARG A 45 -19.18 10.50 -6.47
CA ARG A 45 -20.38 11.26 -6.08
C ARG A 45 -20.63 11.11 -4.59
N VAL A 46 -21.20 12.13 -3.98
CA VAL A 46 -21.66 12.07 -2.59
C VAL A 46 -23.02 11.38 -2.52
N VAL A 47 -23.17 10.46 -1.59
CA VAL A 47 -24.46 9.86 -1.23
C VAL A 47 -24.68 10.02 0.27
N GLN A 48 -25.94 10.15 0.65
CA GLN A 48 -26.37 10.13 2.04
C GLN A 48 -26.90 8.73 2.37
N LEU A 49 -26.38 8.14 3.43
CA LEU A 49 -26.85 6.83 3.89
C LEU A 49 -28.21 6.95 4.54
N ARG A 50 -29.00 5.88 4.43
CA ARG A 50 -30.30 5.73 5.10
C ARG A 50 -30.13 5.01 6.44
N ASP A 51 -29.03 5.29 7.13
CA ASP A 51 -28.76 4.80 8.48
C ASP A 51 -29.20 5.85 9.53
N ARG A 52 -29.09 5.50 10.82
CA ARG A 52 -29.50 6.40 11.91
C ARG A 52 -28.68 7.70 11.95
N SER A 53 -27.42 7.65 11.53
CA SER A 53 -26.53 8.82 11.44
C SER A 53 -26.74 9.67 10.19
N GLN A 54 -27.51 9.16 9.21
CA GLN A 54 -27.61 9.71 7.86
C GLN A 54 -26.25 10.12 7.29
N ALA A 55 -25.22 9.30 7.52
CA ALA A 55 -23.85 9.69 7.26
C ALA A 55 -23.63 9.93 5.77
N ARG A 56 -22.86 10.96 5.41
CA ARG A 56 -22.47 11.20 4.02
C ARG A 56 -21.25 10.36 3.68
N ARG A 57 -21.19 9.91 2.43
CA ARG A 57 -20.10 9.07 1.91
C ARG A 57 -19.84 9.35 0.44
N PHE A 58 -18.61 9.13 0.00
CA PHE A 58 -18.27 9.08 -1.40
C PHE A 58 -18.44 7.67 -1.98
N VAL A 59 -18.99 7.60 -3.19
CA VAL A 59 -19.09 6.38 -3.99
C VAL A 59 -18.65 6.64 -5.43
N HIS A 60 -18.06 5.63 -6.08
CA HIS A 60 -17.68 5.74 -7.48
C HIS A 60 -18.91 5.98 -8.37
N ALA A 61 -18.83 6.98 -9.25
CA ALA A 61 -19.89 7.29 -10.21
C ALA A 61 -20.17 6.09 -11.13
N ALA A 62 -19.10 5.45 -11.62
CA ALA A 62 -19.14 4.23 -12.43
C ALA A 62 -19.52 2.96 -11.63
N GLY A 63 -19.72 3.07 -10.30
CA GLY A 63 -20.09 1.95 -9.44
C GLY A 63 -19.10 0.77 -9.55
N PRO A 64 -19.59 -0.47 -9.73
CA PRO A 64 -18.73 -1.67 -9.77
C PRO A 64 -17.86 -1.77 -11.03
N PHE A 65 -18.11 -0.95 -12.05
CA PHE A 65 -17.33 -0.95 -13.29
C PHE A 65 -16.05 -0.10 -13.19
N ALA A 66 -15.86 0.64 -12.09
CA ALA A 66 -14.63 1.38 -11.90
C ALA A 66 -13.45 0.41 -11.71
N ARG A 67 -12.32 0.70 -12.37
CA ARG A 67 -11.04 -0.01 -12.16
C ARG A 67 -10.38 0.48 -10.87
N CYS A 68 -10.98 0.13 -9.74
CA CYS A 68 -10.50 0.51 -8.42
C CYS A 68 -10.55 -0.68 -7.46
N PRO A 69 -9.50 -0.90 -6.64
CA PRO A 69 -9.46 -2.01 -5.67
C PRO A 69 -10.55 -1.93 -4.59
N LEU A 70 -11.23 -0.78 -4.47
CA LEU A 70 -12.35 -0.61 -3.53
C LEU A 70 -13.66 -1.22 -4.04
N VAL A 71 -13.84 -1.36 -5.35
CA VAL A 71 -15.14 -1.75 -5.93
C VAL A 71 -15.05 -2.91 -6.92
N SER A 72 -13.85 -3.29 -7.34
CA SER A 72 -13.61 -4.40 -8.26
C SER A 72 -12.47 -5.31 -7.80
N ASP A 73 -12.72 -6.62 -7.82
CA ASP A 73 -11.72 -7.66 -7.56
C ASP A 73 -10.78 -7.90 -8.76
N ALA A 74 -11.17 -7.43 -9.95
CA ALA A 74 -10.43 -7.67 -11.19
C ALA A 74 -9.21 -6.74 -11.37
N VAL A 75 -8.92 -5.89 -10.40
CA VAL A 75 -7.85 -4.90 -10.48
C VAL A 75 -6.60 -5.43 -9.79
N SER A 76 -5.61 -5.80 -10.60
CA SER A 76 -4.26 -6.11 -10.13
C SER A 76 -3.57 -4.84 -9.63
N ASN A 77 -2.71 -5.00 -8.62
CA ASN A 77 -1.89 -3.88 -8.17
C ASN A 77 -0.94 -3.45 -9.30
N PRO A 78 -0.91 -2.16 -9.69
CA PRO A 78 -0.07 -1.71 -10.80
C PRO A 78 1.42 -2.01 -10.57
N LEU A 79 1.88 -2.00 -9.32
CA LEU A 79 3.27 -2.31 -8.97
C LEU A 79 3.64 -3.79 -9.10
N ALA A 80 2.65 -4.70 -9.15
CA ALA A 80 2.89 -6.14 -9.22
C ALA A 80 3.00 -6.67 -10.67
N VAL A 81 2.88 -5.81 -11.68
CA VAL A 81 2.80 -6.22 -13.10
C VAL A 81 4.03 -5.78 -13.91
N GLY A 82 4.66 -4.66 -13.55
CA GLY A 82 5.77 -4.08 -14.31
C GLY A 82 7.13 -4.64 -13.93
N VAL A 83 7.88 -5.19 -14.90
CA VAL A 83 9.31 -5.49 -14.74
C VAL A 83 10.12 -4.20 -14.95
N GLY A 84 11.06 -3.95 -14.04
CA GLY A 84 11.92 -2.78 -14.08
C GLY A 84 12.92 -2.77 -15.25
N PRO A 85 13.61 -1.64 -15.45
CA PRO A 85 14.63 -1.50 -16.48
C PRO A 85 15.82 -2.44 -16.27
N PRO A 86 16.78 -2.50 -17.22
CA PRO A 86 18.03 -3.25 -17.03
C PRO A 86 18.75 -2.87 -15.73
N LEU A 87 19.36 -3.86 -15.09
CA LEU A 87 20.11 -3.66 -13.85
C LEU A 87 21.31 -2.74 -14.09
N THR A 88 21.51 -1.79 -13.18
CA THR A 88 22.62 -0.84 -13.21
C THR A 88 23.50 -1.01 -11.97
N GLU A 89 24.68 -0.41 -11.97
CA GLU A 89 25.53 -0.43 -10.77
C GLU A 89 24.87 0.27 -9.58
N ARG A 90 24.15 1.37 -9.83
CA ARG A 90 23.31 2.02 -8.82
C ARG A 90 22.26 1.06 -8.24
N ALA A 91 21.66 0.20 -9.06
CA ALA A 91 20.69 -0.79 -8.61
C ALA A 91 21.32 -1.81 -7.64
N ARG A 92 22.54 -2.27 -7.96
CA ARG A 92 23.31 -3.18 -7.08
C ARG A 92 23.65 -2.50 -5.75
N GLN A 93 24.08 -1.24 -5.80
CA GLN A 93 24.37 -0.45 -4.59
C GLN A 93 23.12 -0.22 -3.73
N LEU A 94 21.97 0.10 -4.35
CA LEU A 94 20.70 0.25 -3.65
C LEU A 94 20.31 -1.06 -2.97
N ARG A 95 20.39 -2.20 -3.68
CA ARG A 95 20.11 -3.50 -3.11
C ARG A 95 21.07 -3.85 -1.97
N ALA A 96 22.37 -3.62 -2.14
CA ALA A 96 23.38 -3.86 -1.10
C ALA A 96 23.09 -3.01 0.16
N SER A 97 22.79 -1.72 -0.01
CA SER A 97 22.40 -0.84 1.09
C SER A 97 21.11 -1.31 1.77
N PHE A 98 20.14 -1.84 1.03
CA PHE A 98 18.93 -2.41 1.62
C PHE A 98 19.26 -3.62 2.50
N PHE A 99 20.14 -4.52 2.02
CA PHE A 99 20.59 -5.67 2.80
C PHE A 99 21.38 -5.26 4.04
N GLN A 100 22.18 -4.19 4.00
CA GLN A 100 22.87 -3.66 5.19
C GLN A 100 21.88 -3.11 6.24
N HIS A 101 20.75 -2.56 5.80
CA HIS A 101 19.77 -1.90 6.67
C HIS A 101 18.47 -2.72 6.83
N TRP A 102 18.51 -4.02 6.56
CA TRP A 102 17.32 -4.87 6.44
C TRP A 102 16.43 -4.85 7.69
N GLN A 103 17.02 -4.81 8.89
CA GLN A 103 16.29 -4.77 10.16
C GLN A 103 15.45 -3.50 10.29
N ARG A 104 15.99 -2.35 9.83
CA ARG A 104 15.25 -1.07 9.84
C ARG A 104 14.07 -1.14 8.89
N HIS A 105 14.26 -1.71 7.69
CA HIS A 105 13.18 -1.89 6.73
C HIS A 105 12.09 -2.81 7.27
N LEU A 106 12.45 -3.97 7.84
CA LEU A 106 11.50 -4.90 8.45
C LEU A 106 10.76 -4.24 9.63
N HIS A 107 11.47 -3.47 10.45
CA HIS A 107 10.86 -2.72 11.55
C HIS A 107 9.80 -1.74 11.04
N THR A 108 10.09 -0.92 10.03
CA THR A 108 9.09 -0.01 9.45
C THR A 108 7.89 -0.77 8.88
N ILE A 109 8.12 -1.89 8.20
CA ILE A 109 7.02 -2.75 7.71
C ILE A 109 6.15 -3.19 8.90
N ARG A 110 6.75 -3.65 10.00
CA ARG A 110 6.04 -4.13 11.20
C ARG A 110 5.31 -3.03 11.97
N GLN A 111 5.78 -1.78 11.92
CA GLN A 111 5.03 -0.63 12.45
C GLN A 111 3.69 -0.44 11.73
N THR A 112 3.63 -0.80 10.45
CA THR A 112 2.42 -0.67 9.63
C THR A 112 1.58 -1.97 9.59
N ALA A 113 2.26 -3.11 9.59
CA ALA A 113 1.69 -4.46 9.50
C ALA A 113 2.40 -5.38 10.51
N SER A 114 1.98 -5.35 11.77
CA SER A 114 2.68 -6.05 12.86
C SER A 114 2.76 -7.57 12.69
N ALA A 115 1.84 -8.18 11.94
CA ALA A 115 1.86 -9.60 11.60
C ALA A 115 2.85 -9.97 10.48
N PHE A 116 3.62 -9.01 9.96
CA PHE A 116 4.57 -9.24 8.87
C PHE A 116 5.86 -9.92 9.36
N GLN A 117 6.01 -11.20 9.00
CA GLN A 117 7.11 -12.06 9.45
C GLN A 117 8.31 -12.03 8.50
N VAL A 118 9.49 -12.43 8.99
CA VAL A 118 10.72 -12.49 8.19
C VAL A 118 10.58 -13.39 6.95
N ALA A 119 9.85 -14.50 7.05
CA ALA A 119 9.60 -15.40 5.91
C ALA A 119 8.87 -14.67 4.76
N ARG A 120 7.91 -13.80 5.09
CA ARG A 120 7.23 -12.98 4.09
C ARG A 120 8.14 -11.88 3.56
N PHE A 121 9.01 -11.32 4.41
CA PHE A 121 10.00 -10.33 4.01
C PHE A 121 10.98 -10.89 2.98
N THR A 122 11.50 -12.10 3.19
CA THR A 122 12.40 -12.75 2.22
C THR A 122 11.70 -13.04 0.90
N CYS A 123 10.44 -13.52 0.92
CA CYS A 123 9.67 -13.69 -0.30
C CYS A 123 9.39 -12.37 -1.03
N ALA A 124 9.18 -11.27 -0.31
CA ALA A 124 9.02 -9.95 -0.90
C ALA A 124 10.30 -9.48 -1.62
N ILE A 125 11.47 -9.79 -1.05
CA ILE A 125 12.78 -9.50 -1.67
C ILE A 125 12.97 -10.33 -2.94
N GLU A 126 12.67 -11.63 -2.89
CA GLU A 126 12.72 -12.49 -4.08
C GLU A 126 11.79 -11.98 -5.19
N HIS A 127 10.57 -11.55 -4.83
CA HIS A 127 9.64 -10.94 -5.78
C HIS A 127 10.17 -9.61 -6.35
N ALA A 128 10.77 -8.78 -5.50
CA ALA A 128 11.40 -7.52 -5.92
C ALA A 128 12.60 -7.75 -6.87
N ASP A 129 13.38 -8.80 -6.65
CA ASP A 129 14.47 -9.21 -7.54
C ASP A 129 13.93 -9.60 -8.93
N VAL A 130 12.88 -10.45 -8.98
CA VAL A 130 12.20 -10.84 -10.23
C VAL A 130 11.64 -9.62 -10.98
N LEU A 131 11.04 -8.68 -10.26
CA LEU A 131 10.49 -7.45 -10.84
C LEU A 131 11.56 -6.40 -11.18
N LYS A 132 12.85 -6.68 -10.97
CA LYS A 132 13.96 -5.72 -11.13
C LYS A 132 13.69 -4.39 -10.42
N LEU A 133 13.07 -4.46 -9.25
CA LEU A 133 12.64 -3.29 -8.48
C LEU A 133 13.80 -2.33 -8.20
N TRP A 134 14.98 -2.88 -7.93
CA TRP A 134 16.19 -2.10 -7.63
C TRP A 134 16.69 -1.26 -8.81
N ALA A 135 16.29 -1.61 -10.05
CA ALA A 135 16.74 -0.94 -11.26
C ALA A 135 16.06 0.42 -11.49
N TRP A 136 14.96 0.71 -10.79
CA TRP A 136 14.22 1.97 -10.97
C TRP A 136 15.03 3.18 -10.45
N PRO A 137 15.40 4.14 -11.31
CA PRO A 137 16.29 5.24 -10.91
C PRO A 137 15.70 6.19 -9.86
N THR A 138 14.38 6.25 -9.75
CA THR A 138 13.69 7.15 -8.81
C THR A 138 13.41 6.48 -7.46
N LEU A 139 13.60 5.16 -7.35
CA LEU A 139 13.39 4.43 -6.11
C LEU A 139 14.43 4.84 -5.06
N ALA A 140 13.95 5.29 -3.90
CA ALA A 140 14.78 5.61 -2.75
C ALA A 140 14.61 4.57 -1.63
N GLN A 141 15.65 4.40 -0.79
CA GLN A 141 15.66 3.44 0.34
C GLN A 141 14.44 3.58 1.26
N ARG A 142 14.00 4.82 1.52
CA ARG A 142 12.84 5.12 2.37
C ARG A 142 11.53 4.57 1.81
N ASP A 143 11.41 4.42 0.50
CA ASP A 143 10.15 3.98 -0.12
C ASP A 143 10.02 2.45 -0.16
N ILE A 144 11.15 1.73 -0.06
CA ILE A 144 11.23 0.27 -0.22
C ILE A 144 10.31 -0.48 0.76
N PRO A 145 10.25 -0.16 2.07
CA PRO A 145 9.32 -0.81 3.01
C PRO A 145 7.86 -0.78 2.54
N TYR A 146 7.42 0.35 1.99
CA TYR A 146 6.05 0.53 1.52
C TYR A 146 5.79 -0.20 0.22
N VAL A 147 6.78 -0.27 -0.67
CA VAL A 147 6.69 -1.11 -1.87
C VAL A 147 6.57 -2.58 -1.51
N MET A 148 7.35 -3.07 -0.53
CA MET A 148 7.26 -4.47 -0.07
C MET A 148 5.89 -4.81 0.51
N LEU A 149 5.28 -3.89 1.28
CA LEU A 149 3.90 -4.04 1.75
C LEU A 149 2.92 -4.24 0.59
N VAL A 150 3.08 -3.47 -0.49
CA VAL A 150 2.24 -3.55 -1.68
C VAL A 150 2.46 -4.86 -2.46
N LEU A 151 3.71 -5.28 -2.65
CA LEU A 151 4.07 -6.49 -3.40
C LEU A 151 3.62 -7.80 -2.75
N THR A 152 3.34 -7.77 -1.44
CA THR A 152 2.93 -8.97 -0.68
C THR A 152 1.42 -9.19 -0.62
N ASP A 153 0.66 -8.35 -1.32
CA ASP A 153 -0.78 -8.47 -1.51
C ASP A 153 -1.56 -8.62 -0.18
N PHE A 154 -2.20 -9.77 0.06
CA PHE A 154 -2.91 -10.03 1.32
C PHE A 154 -1.99 -10.50 2.44
N ILE A 155 -1.93 -9.72 3.51
CA ILE A 155 -1.26 -10.03 4.78
C ILE A 155 -2.34 -10.35 5.82
N ALA A 156 -2.09 -11.34 6.69
CA ALA A 156 -3.02 -11.64 7.78
C ALA A 156 -3.09 -10.43 8.74
N ALA A 157 -4.29 -10.05 9.16
CA ALA A 157 -4.45 -9.02 10.18
C ALA A 157 -3.99 -9.57 11.55
N PRO A 158 -3.36 -8.74 12.39
CA PRO A 158 -2.99 -9.17 13.74
C PRO A 158 -4.25 -9.45 14.58
N PRO A 159 -4.17 -10.34 15.59
CA PRO A 159 -5.33 -10.65 16.45
C PRO A 159 -5.92 -9.45 17.18
N SER A 160 -5.14 -8.38 17.39
CA SER A 160 -5.58 -7.13 18.00
C SER A 160 -6.58 -6.35 17.13
N GLU A 161 -6.58 -6.55 15.81
CA GLU A 161 -7.48 -5.87 14.89
C GLU A 161 -8.82 -6.56 14.82
N LYS A 162 -9.71 -6.16 15.73
CA LYS A 162 -11.09 -6.64 15.77
C LYS A 162 -11.73 -6.51 14.38
N GLN A 163 -12.37 -7.59 13.94
CA GLN A 163 -13.11 -7.74 12.68
C GLN A 163 -12.29 -7.90 11.39
N ALA A 164 -11.03 -7.45 11.36
CA ALA A 164 -10.16 -7.65 10.20
C ALA A 164 -9.50 -9.03 10.27
N ALA A 165 -9.49 -9.75 9.15
CA ALA A 165 -8.72 -10.99 9.00
C ALA A 165 -7.57 -10.83 8.01
N TRP A 166 -7.69 -9.85 7.11
CA TRP A 166 -6.73 -9.60 6.05
C TRP A 166 -6.54 -8.10 5.88
N ILE A 167 -5.31 -7.71 5.53
CA ILE A 167 -4.96 -6.36 5.15
C ILE A 167 -4.21 -6.38 3.82
N ARG A 168 -4.38 -5.31 3.05
CA ARG A 168 -3.70 -5.09 1.78
C ARG A 168 -3.27 -3.64 1.70
N PHE A 169 -2.17 -3.37 1.01
CA PHE A 169 -1.66 -2.02 0.82
C PHE A 169 -1.77 -1.59 -0.65
N TRP A 170 -2.03 -0.30 -0.86
CA TRP A 170 -2.23 0.26 -2.19
C TRP A 170 -1.73 1.71 -2.23
N PHE A 171 -0.90 2.06 -3.20
CA PHE A 171 -0.55 3.46 -3.41
C PHE A 171 -1.68 4.22 -4.08
N ASP A 172 -1.77 5.50 -3.81
CA ASP A 172 -2.70 6.39 -4.49
C ASP A 172 -2.46 6.44 -6.01
N ALA A 173 -3.39 7.06 -6.73
CA ALA A 173 -3.39 7.06 -8.19
C ALA A 173 -2.14 7.74 -8.81
N SER A 174 -1.35 8.47 -8.03
CA SER A 174 -0.10 9.08 -8.49
C SER A 174 0.98 8.05 -8.84
N VAL A 175 0.84 6.82 -8.33
CA VAL A 175 1.80 5.72 -8.51
C VAL A 175 1.17 4.59 -9.34
N GLN A 176 1.55 4.53 -10.61
CA GLN A 176 1.18 3.46 -11.54
C GLN A 176 2.34 2.50 -11.85
N GLN A 177 3.54 2.86 -11.42
CA GLN A 177 4.75 2.05 -11.51
C GLN A 177 5.76 2.51 -10.45
N ILE A 178 6.78 1.69 -10.17
CA ILE A 178 7.82 2.03 -9.19
C ILE A 178 8.54 3.34 -9.56
N GLY A 179 8.74 3.59 -10.85
CA GLY A 179 9.37 4.82 -11.37
C GLY A 179 8.60 6.12 -11.08
N ASP A 180 7.36 6.03 -10.61
CA ASP A 180 6.59 7.21 -10.20
C ASP A 180 6.93 7.67 -8.78
N LEU A 181 7.45 6.76 -7.94
CA LEU A 181 7.93 7.09 -6.61
C LEU A 181 9.15 8.01 -6.72
N GLY A 182 9.15 9.12 -5.97
CA GLY A 182 10.27 10.07 -5.94
C GLY A 182 10.46 10.91 -7.20
N LYS A 183 9.53 10.85 -8.17
CA LYS A 183 9.63 11.65 -9.40
C LYS A 183 9.41 13.16 -9.09
N PRO A 184 10.34 14.05 -9.47
CA PRO A 184 10.18 15.49 -9.25
C PRO A 184 8.92 16.04 -9.92
N GLY A 185 8.26 17.01 -9.26
CA GLY A 185 7.08 17.69 -9.79
C GLY A 185 5.80 16.84 -9.83
N ARG A 186 5.80 15.65 -9.23
CA ARG A 186 4.58 14.87 -8.99
C ARG A 186 4.05 15.07 -7.57
N MET A 187 2.76 14.80 -7.42
CA MET A 187 2.11 14.70 -6.11
C MET A 187 2.85 13.72 -5.22
N VAL A 188 2.87 14.00 -3.91
CA VAL A 188 3.52 13.12 -2.94
C VAL A 188 2.75 11.80 -2.87
N PRO A 189 3.38 10.65 -3.15
CA PRO A 189 2.73 9.36 -3.05
C PRO A 189 2.13 9.14 -1.66
N ARG A 190 0.87 8.69 -1.62
CA ARG A 190 0.21 8.26 -0.39
C ARG A 190 0.01 6.76 -0.42
N LEU A 191 0.25 6.11 0.72
CA LEU A 191 -0.07 4.70 0.91
C LEU A 191 -1.40 4.56 1.63
N PHE A 192 -2.23 3.62 1.17
CA PHE A 192 -3.50 3.26 1.79
C PHE A 192 -3.46 1.82 2.26
N ARG A 193 -4.08 1.59 3.43
CA ARG A 193 -4.32 0.29 4.04
C ARG A 193 -5.80 -0.07 3.87
N LEU A 194 -6.05 -1.20 3.25
CA LEU A 194 -7.40 -1.76 3.05
C LEU A 194 -7.56 -2.95 3.99
N ARG A 195 -8.60 -2.94 4.83
CA ARG A 195 -8.86 -4.03 5.79
C ARG A 195 -10.07 -4.84 5.39
N TYR A 196 -9.99 -6.16 5.47
CA TYR A 196 -11.04 -7.06 5.01
C TYR A 196 -11.46 -8.04 6.11
N LYS A 197 -12.76 -8.34 6.13
CA LYS A 197 -13.33 -9.42 6.95
C LYS A 197 -12.90 -10.78 6.41
N ARG A 198 -12.98 -11.80 7.27
CA ARG A 198 -12.78 -13.19 6.84
C ARG A 198 -13.91 -13.61 5.89
N PRO A 199 -13.59 -14.07 4.66
CA PRO A 199 -14.58 -14.71 3.79
C PRO A 199 -15.05 -16.05 4.37
N ARG A 200 -16.31 -16.42 4.11
CA ARG A 200 -16.86 -17.73 4.52
C ARG A 200 -16.47 -18.88 3.60
N MET A 201 -16.27 -18.59 2.31
CA MET A 201 -16.22 -19.62 1.26
C MET A 201 -14.95 -19.58 0.39
N SER A 202 -14.02 -18.65 0.66
CA SER A 202 -12.77 -18.52 -0.09
C SER A 202 -11.61 -18.36 0.88
N LYS A 203 -10.39 -18.66 0.41
CA LYS A 203 -9.16 -18.42 1.19
C LYS A 203 -8.88 -16.91 1.35
N TYR A 204 -9.04 -16.17 0.25
CA TYR A 204 -8.76 -14.74 0.20
C TYR A 204 -10.07 -13.93 0.14
N PRO A 205 -10.08 -12.72 0.74
CA PRO A 205 -11.24 -11.85 0.71
C PRO A 205 -11.44 -11.25 -0.68
N SER A 206 -12.56 -10.56 -0.83
CA SER A 206 -12.95 -9.80 -2.03
C SER A 206 -13.44 -8.42 -1.62
N VAL A 207 -13.76 -7.54 -2.57
CA VAL A 207 -14.31 -6.19 -2.29
C VAL A 207 -15.58 -6.21 -1.44
N ARG A 208 -16.33 -7.31 -1.45
CA ARG A 208 -17.52 -7.51 -0.59
C ARG A 208 -17.17 -7.67 0.89
N HIS A 209 -15.92 -7.98 1.19
CA HIS A 209 -15.39 -8.16 2.52
C HIS A 209 -14.62 -6.92 3.01
N LEU A 210 -14.46 -5.89 2.17
CA LEU A 210 -13.75 -4.66 2.55
C LEU A 210 -14.50 -3.96 3.68
N ILE A 211 -13.78 -3.66 4.75
CA ILE A 211 -14.25 -2.97 5.96
C ILE A 211 -14.05 -1.48 5.75
N ASP A 212 -12.81 -1.07 5.51
CA ASP A 212 -12.42 0.32 5.34
C ASP A 212 -11.12 0.47 4.53
N CYS A 213 -10.80 1.72 4.24
CA CYS A 213 -9.59 2.16 3.58
C CYS A 213 -9.06 3.38 4.31
N GLN A 214 -7.84 3.33 4.82
CA GLN A 214 -7.22 4.40 5.60
C GLN A 214 -5.85 4.75 5.06
N GLN A 215 -5.49 6.03 5.09
CA GLN A 215 -4.13 6.44 4.73
C GLN A 215 -3.14 5.99 5.80
N VAL A 216 -1.99 5.50 5.37
CA VAL A 216 -0.85 5.17 6.20
C VAL A 216 0.16 6.33 6.12
N PRO A 217 0.66 6.83 7.26
CA PRO A 217 1.75 7.81 7.25
C PRO A 217 3.02 7.19 6.66
N MET A 218 3.55 7.82 5.62
CA MET A 218 4.86 7.50 5.06
C MET A 218 5.92 8.44 5.65
N GLY A 219 7.14 7.96 5.87
CA GLY A 219 8.26 8.81 6.28
C GLY A 219 8.62 8.80 7.77
N ALA A 220 8.01 7.96 8.60
CA ALA A 220 8.36 7.83 10.02
C ALA A 220 9.76 7.19 10.29
N HIS A 221 10.59 7.02 9.25
CA HIS A 221 11.86 6.29 9.29
C HIS A 221 12.98 6.99 10.07
N GLU A 222 12.84 8.28 10.38
CA GLU A 222 13.97 9.08 10.87
C GLU A 222 14.23 8.91 12.38
N ILE A 223 13.32 8.28 13.14
CA ILE A 223 13.40 8.18 14.60
C ILE A 223 13.20 6.74 15.09
N ALA A 224 13.94 5.78 14.54
CA ALA A 224 14.01 4.44 15.10
C ALA A 224 15.33 4.26 15.84
N ASP A 225 15.27 4.17 17.18
CA ASP A 225 16.37 3.74 18.03
C ASP A 225 16.84 2.33 17.59
N PRO A 226 18.14 2.11 17.33
CA PRO A 226 18.68 0.77 17.07
C PRO A 226 18.27 -0.27 18.11
N ALA A 227 18.07 0.12 19.38
CA ALA A 227 17.60 -0.75 20.45
C ALA A 227 16.11 -1.13 20.36
N ALA A 228 15.30 -0.36 19.61
CA ALA A 228 13.88 -0.61 19.40
C ALA A 228 13.59 -1.54 18.20
N LEU A 229 14.63 -2.04 17.52
CA LEU A 229 14.49 -3.01 16.44
C LEU A 229 14.02 -4.35 17.01
N LEU A 230 12.69 -4.54 17.05
CA LEU A 230 11.98 -5.76 17.47
C LEU A 230 12.22 -6.96 16.52
N THR A 231 13.48 -7.34 16.32
CA THR A 231 13.86 -8.50 15.51
C THR A 231 14.44 -9.55 16.46
N GLY A 232 13.75 -10.67 16.61
CA GLY A 232 14.22 -11.77 17.47
C GLY A 232 15.43 -12.49 16.86
N ALA A 233 16.16 -13.25 17.67
CA ALA A 233 17.31 -14.03 17.22
C ALA A 233 16.97 -14.98 16.05
N ASP A 234 15.76 -15.58 16.08
CA ASP A 234 15.27 -16.45 15.00
C ASP A 234 15.06 -15.69 13.68
N ASP A 235 14.55 -14.45 13.75
CA ASP A 235 14.38 -13.61 12.57
C ASP A 235 15.75 -13.27 11.94
N VAL A 236 16.74 -12.95 12.79
CA VAL A 236 18.12 -12.66 12.34
C VAL A 236 18.72 -13.89 11.65
N SER A 237 18.69 -15.04 12.30
CA SER A 237 19.22 -16.30 11.75
C SER A 237 18.55 -16.70 10.43
N ALA A 238 17.22 -16.54 10.34
CA ALA A 238 16.47 -16.81 9.13
C ALA A 238 16.88 -15.87 7.99
N PHE A 239 17.01 -14.56 8.26
CA PHE A 239 17.41 -13.59 7.25
C PHE A 239 18.86 -13.77 6.80
N GLU A 240 19.80 -14.03 7.71
CA GLU A 240 21.21 -14.28 7.36
C GLU A 240 21.38 -15.53 6.51
N SER A 241 20.61 -16.58 6.80
CA SER A 241 20.60 -17.80 5.98
C SER A 241 20.06 -17.53 4.58
N PHE A 242 19.01 -16.70 4.46
CA PHE A 242 18.52 -16.20 3.18
C PHE A 242 19.58 -15.37 2.44
N ALA A 243 20.21 -14.39 3.10
CA ALA A 243 21.20 -13.51 2.48
C ALA A 243 22.41 -14.28 1.96
N ARG A 244 22.90 -15.26 2.72
CA ARG A 244 23.99 -16.17 2.27
C ARG A 244 23.60 -16.98 1.04
N ARG A 245 22.34 -17.42 0.92
CA ARG A 245 21.83 -18.10 -0.27
C ARG A 245 21.82 -17.16 -1.47
N MET A 246 21.30 -15.95 -1.31
CA MET A 246 21.21 -14.97 -2.40
C MET A 246 22.57 -14.51 -2.90
N ALA A 247 23.59 -14.43 -2.03
CA ALA A 247 24.95 -14.07 -2.42
C ALA A 247 25.66 -15.16 -3.25
N ARG A 248 25.19 -16.42 -3.20
CA ARG A 248 25.76 -17.55 -3.95
C ARG A 248 25.12 -17.76 -5.32
N LEU A 249 23.97 -17.12 -5.58
CA LEU A 249 23.36 -17.17 -6.89
C LEU A 249 24.17 -16.28 -7.83
N PRO A 250 24.66 -16.79 -8.97
CA PRO A 250 25.35 -15.96 -9.96
C PRO A 250 24.40 -14.85 -10.40
N GLY A 251 24.87 -13.60 -10.32
CA GLY A 251 24.12 -12.45 -10.79
C GLY A 251 24.16 -12.39 -12.31
N ASP A 252 23.03 -12.66 -12.95
CA ASP A 252 22.81 -12.38 -14.37
C ASP A 252 22.88 -10.86 -14.67
#